data_AF-A0A437R131-F1
#
_entry.id   AF-A0A437R131-F1
#
_cell.length_a   1.000
_cell.length_b   1.000
_cell.length_c   1.000
_cell.angle_alpha   90.00
_cell.angle_beta   90.00
_cell.angle_gamma   90.00
#
_symmetry.space_group_name_H-M   'P 1'
#
loop_
_entity.id
_entity.type
_entity.pdbx_description
1 polymer ?
#
loop_
_entity_poly.entity_id
_entity_poly.type
_entity_poly.pdbx_seq_one_letter_code
_entity_poly.pdbx_strand_id
1 'polypeptide(L)'
;MSKRIWWILIGAVLCYPVITWMVLNYYPDDPSQMVWSDREAFNHKFISQISNISAVKQTDLIEKLGGPDITEAEKIGADTYQLMYYRTKRAVSDGITTTHECTALLFKNQQLIALDTDAVTLYQQVTKPHA
;
A
#
# COMPACT_ATOMS: atom_id res chain seq x y z
N MET A 1 17.28 47.87 12.03
CA MET A 1 17.51 46.79 11.02
C MET A 1 17.64 47.44 9.64
N SER A 2 18.62 47.08 8.82
CA SER A 2 18.82 47.76 7.52
C SER A 2 17.75 47.35 6.51
N LYS A 3 17.30 48.29 5.66
CA LYS A 3 16.27 48.03 4.63
C LYS A 3 16.63 46.84 3.71
N ARG A 4 17.92 46.59 3.51
CA ARG A 4 18.43 45.44 2.73
C ARG A 4 18.11 44.10 3.41
N ILE A 5 18.26 44.02 4.72
CA ILE A 5 17.94 42.80 5.50
C ILE A 5 16.44 42.52 5.45
N TRP A 6 15.59 43.56 5.48
CA TRP A 6 14.14 43.40 5.39
C TRP A 6 13.69 42.81 4.04
N TRP A 7 14.28 43.26 2.92
CA TRP A 7 14.01 42.67 1.60
C TRP A 7 14.45 41.22 1.47
N ILE A 8 15.59 40.85 2.07
CA ILE A 8 16.07 39.46 2.07
C ILE A 8 15.09 38.55 2.84
N LEU A 9 14.60 38.98 4.00
CA LEU A 9 13.64 38.21 4.80
C LEU A 9 12.31 38.01 4.07
N ILE A 10 11.78 39.05 3.39
CA ILE A 10 10.57 38.92 2.57
C ILE A 10 10.79 37.94 1.42
N GLY A 11 11.93 38.03 0.73
CA GLY A 11 12.28 37.10 -0.34
C GLY A 11 12.34 35.65 0.14
N ALA A 12 12.93 35.40 1.31
CA ALA A 12 13.01 34.06 1.89
C ALA A 12 11.62 33.48 2.21
N VAL A 13 10.73 34.28 2.80
CA VAL A 13 9.36 33.86 3.13
C VAL A 13 8.55 33.56 1.86
N LEU A 14 8.68 34.38 0.81
CA LEU A 14 7.99 34.17 -0.47
C LEU A 14 8.56 32.99 -1.27
N CYS A 15 9.84 32.66 -1.08
CA CYS A 15 10.47 31.53 -1.75
C CYS A 15 9.98 30.18 -1.21
N TYR A 16 9.67 30.10 0.09
CA TYR A 16 9.22 28.87 0.74
C TYR A 16 8.01 28.17 0.06
N PRO A 17 6.87 28.85 -0.23
CA PRO A 17 5.74 28.19 -0.89
C PRO A 17 6.08 27.75 -2.32
N VAL A 18 6.94 28.48 -3.03
CA VAL A 18 7.38 28.11 -4.39
C VAL A 18 8.21 26.83 -4.36
N ILE A 19 9.18 26.75 -3.45
CA ILE A 19 10.00 25.54 -3.28
C ILE A 19 9.13 24.36 -2.84
N THR A 20 8.22 24.56 -1.88
CA THR A 20 7.31 23.50 -1.41
C THR A 20 6.44 22.97 -2.55
N TRP A 21 5.87 23.88 -3.36
CA TRP A 21 5.10 23.50 -4.53
C TRP A 21 5.94 22.70 -5.55
N MET A 22 7.19 23.11 -5.81
CA MET A 22 8.09 22.36 -6.69
C MET A 22 8.38 20.96 -6.13
N VAL A 23 8.70 20.83 -4.84
CA VAL A 23 8.98 19.53 -4.21
C VAL A 23 7.78 18.59 -4.37
N LEU A 24 6.56 19.05 -4.06
CA LEU A 24 5.35 18.23 -4.17
C LEU A 24 5.02 17.80 -5.61
N ASN A 25 5.43 18.57 -6.62
CA ASN A 25 5.13 18.25 -8.02
C ASN A 25 6.24 17.45 -8.72
N TYR A 26 7.50 17.59 -8.29
CA TYR A 26 8.66 16.95 -8.93
C TYR A 26 9.26 15.78 -8.15
N TYR A 27 8.90 15.62 -6.87
CA TYR A 27 9.33 14.50 -6.01
C TYR A 27 8.11 13.82 -5.39
N PRO A 28 7.28 13.12 -6.20
CA PRO A 28 6.15 12.37 -5.67
C PRO A 28 6.63 11.24 -4.76
N ASP A 29 5.86 10.95 -3.72
CA ASP A 29 6.12 9.83 -2.82
C ASP A 29 6.00 8.50 -3.59
N ASP A 30 7.06 7.70 -3.57
CA ASP A 30 7.07 6.35 -4.13
C ASP A 30 6.97 5.33 -2.98
N PRO A 31 5.87 4.57 -2.86
CA PRO A 31 5.71 3.59 -1.78
C PRO A 31 6.75 2.46 -1.83
N SER A 32 7.42 2.25 -2.97
CA SER A 32 8.53 1.29 -3.09
C SER A 32 9.84 1.76 -2.45
N GLN A 33 10.00 3.08 -2.27
CA GLN A 33 11.18 3.70 -1.64
C GLN A 33 10.98 3.96 -0.13
N MET A 34 9.80 3.65 0.40
CA MET A 34 9.48 3.84 1.81
C MET A 34 10.32 2.94 2.70
N VAL A 35 10.79 3.47 3.83
CA VAL A 35 11.50 2.68 4.84
C VAL A 35 10.59 1.55 5.33
N TRP A 36 11.13 0.34 5.43
CA TRP A 36 10.34 -0.88 5.66
C TRP A 36 9.40 -0.78 6.90
N SER A 37 9.83 -0.10 7.96
CA SER A 37 9.02 0.10 9.17
C SER A 37 7.83 1.01 8.95
N ASP A 38 8.02 2.07 8.16
CA ASP A 38 6.96 3.02 7.81
C ASP A 38 5.98 2.36 6.85
N ARG A 39 6.47 1.53 5.93
CA ARG A 39 5.65 0.74 5.01
C ARG A 39 4.75 -0.22 5.75
N GLU A 40 5.28 -0.93 6.74
CA GLU A 40 4.49 -1.86 7.57
C GLU A 40 3.35 -1.13 8.30
N ALA A 41 3.67 -0.02 8.98
CA ALA A 41 2.68 0.77 9.72
C ALA A 41 1.64 1.41 8.78
N PHE A 42 2.07 1.89 7.61
CA PHE A 42 1.20 2.48 6.59
C PHE A 42 0.25 1.43 6.01
N ASN A 43 0.76 0.27 5.59
CA ASN A 43 -0.04 -0.85 5.08
C ASN A 43 -1.10 -1.28 6.11
N HIS A 44 -0.68 -1.47 7.37
CA HIS A 44 -1.58 -1.83 8.46
C HIS A 44 -2.70 -0.80 8.62
N LYS A 45 -2.34 0.48 8.70
CA LYS A 45 -3.31 1.57 8.86
C LYS A 45 -4.27 1.64 7.68
N PHE A 46 -3.76 1.61 6.45
CA PHE A 46 -4.58 1.69 5.24
C PHE A 46 -5.56 0.52 5.14
N ILE A 47 -5.08 -0.71 5.30
CA ILE A 47 -5.90 -1.92 5.18
C ILE A 47 -6.95 -1.98 6.30
N SER A 48 -6.60 -1.58 7.53
CA SER A 48 -7.55 -1.53 8.66
C SER A 48 -8.71 -0.54 8.46
N GLN A 49 -8.57 0.41 7.54
CA GLN A 49 -9.59 1.41 7.21
C GLN A 49 -10.50 1.01 6.04
N ILE A 50 -10.26 -0.14 5.40
CA ILE A 50 -11.11 -0.64 4.31
C ILE A 50 -12.45 -1.09 4.91
N SER A 51 -13.47 -0.23 4.78
CA SER A 51 -14.84 -0.53 5.21
C SER A 51 -15.73 -1.05 4.08
N ASN A 52 -15.46 -0.62 2.83
CA ASN A 52 -16.20 -1.04 1.65
C ASN A 52 -15.29 -1.80 0.68
N ILE A 53 -15.24 -3.13 0.87
CA ILE A 53 -14.36 -4.04 0.14
C ILE A 53 -14.59 -3.95 -1.37
N SER A 54 -15.85 -3.95 -1.83
CA SER A 54 -16.18 -3.95 -3.26
C SER A 54 -15.80 -2.65 -3.99
N ALA A 55 -15.51 -1.56 -3.28
CA ALA A 55 -15.06 -0.31 -3.88
C ALA A 55 -13.56 -0.31 -4.22
N VAL A 56 -12.79 -1.25 -3.66
CA VAL A 56 -11.34 -1.27 -3.80
C VAL A 56 -10.93 -2.08 -5.04
N LYS A 57 -10.28 -1.40 -5.99
CA LYS A 57 -9.63 -2.02 -7.14
C LYS A 57 -8.19 -2.37 -6.82
N GLN A 58 -7.71 -3.43 -7.46
CA GLN A 58 -6.33 -3.88 -7.34
C GLN A 58 -5.33 -2.82 -7.77
N THR A 59 -5.57 -2.13 -8.89
CA THR A 59 -4.70 -1.08 -9.40
C THR A 59 -4.52 0.06 -8.41
N ASP A 60 -5.63 0.54 -7.85
CA ASP A 60 -5.65 1.67 -6.92
C ASP A 60 -4.95 1.30 -5.59
N LEU A 61 -5.03 0.04 -5.21
CA LEU A 61 -4.34 -0.48 -4.03
C LEU A 61 -2.83 -0.60 -4.25
N ILE A 62 -2.40 -1.11 -5.41
CA ILE A 62 -0.98 -1.19 -5.78
C ILE A 62 -0.36 0.20 -5.92
N GLU A 63 -1.09 1.16 -6.50
CA GLU A 63 -0.63 2.54 -6.62
C GLU A 63 -0.37 3.18 -5.25
N LYS A 64 -1.19 2.84 -4.25
CA LYS A 64 -1.06 3.39 -2.89
C LYS A 64 -0.07 2.65 -2.01
N LEU A 65 -0.08 1.31 -2.03
CA LEU A 65 0.71 0.48 -1.11
C LEU A 65 2.02 -0.04 -1.72
N GLY A 66 2.22 0.19 -3.02
CA GLY A 66 3.23 -0.50 -3.83
C GLY A 66 2.82 -1.94 -4.14
N GLY A 67 3.75 -2.72 -4.71
CA GLY A 67 3.52 -4.14 -4.97
C GLY A 67 3.36 -4.96 -3.67
N PRO A 68 2.65 -6.09 -3.71
CA PRO A 68 2.54 -7.00 -2.57
C PRO A 68 3.87 -7.69 -2.27
N ASP A 69 4.06 -8.10 -1.02
CA ASP A 69 5.25 -8.84 -0.59
C ASP A 69 5.21 -10.30 -1.07
N ILE A 70 4.02 -10.91 -1.10
CA ILE A 70 3.78 -12.25 -1.63
C ILE A 70 2.50 -12.21 -2.47
N THR A 71 2.47 -12.91 -3.60
CA THR A 71 1.26 -13.04 -4.41
C THR A 71 1.06 -14.47 -4.89
N GLU A 72 -0.18 -14.92 -4.86
CA GLU A 72 -0.65 -16.17 -5.45
C GLU A 72 -1.81 -15.83 -6.40
N ALA A 73 -1.84 -16.43 -7.57
CA ALA A 73 -2.90 -16.18 -8.54
C ALA A 73 -3.30 -17.48 -9.24
N GLU A 74 -4.60 -17.66 -9.41
CA GLU A 74 -5.16 -18.82 -10.09
C GLU A 74 -6.39 -18.43 -10.91
N LYS A 75 -6.51 -19.05 -12.09
CA LYS A 75 -7.64 -18.84 -12.99
C LYS A 75 -8.60 -20.01 -12.88
N ILE A 76 -9.82 -19.74 -12.42
CA ILE A 76 -10.88 -20.73 -12.25
C ILE A 76 -12.00 -20.42 -13.24
N GLY A 77 -12.06 -21.22 -14.32
CA GLY A 77 -12.99 -20.97 -15.43
C GLY A 77 -12.73 -19.63 -16.12
N ALA A 78 -13.70 -18.72 -16.06
CA ALA A 78 -13.59 -17.37 -16.61
C ALA A 78 -12.99 -16.35 -15.64
N ASP A 79 -12.98 -16.66 -14.34
CA ASP A 79 -12.58 -15.74 -13.29
C ASP A 79 -11.11 -15.91 -12.92
N THR A 80 -10.44 -14.79 -12.63
CA THR A 80 -9.07 -14.78 -12.08
C THR A 80 -9.13 -14.39 -10.61
N TYR A 81 -8.65 -15.27 -9.75
CA TYR A 81 -8.49 -15.03 -8.33
C TYR A 81 -7.02 -14.72 -8.04
N GLN A 82 -6.76 -13.64 -7.32
CA GLN A 82 -5.42 -13.26 -6.93
C GLN A 82 -5.39 -12.90 -5.45
N LEU A 83 -4.61 -13.65 -4.69
CA LEU A 83 -4.34 -13.42 -3.29
C LEU A 83 -3.05 -12.61 -3.17
N MET A 84 -3.15 -11.44 -2.55
CA MET A 84 -2.02 -10.53 -2.33
C MET A 84 -1.76 -10.40 -0.84
N TYR A 85 -0.52 -10.57 -0.41
CA TYR A 85 -0.12 -10.40 0.97
C TYR A 85 0.70 -9.12 1.09
N TYR A 86 0.27 -8.23 1.96
CA TYR A 86 1.02 -7.03 2.35
C TYR A 86 1.50 -7.20 3.78
N ARG A 87 2.78 -6.92 4.03
CA ARG A 87 3.34 -6.90 5.38
C ARG A 87 2.67 -5.80 6.19
N THR A 88 2.09 -6.17 7.34
CA THR A 88 1.33 -5.26 8.22
C THR A 88 1.77 -5.35 9.69
N LYS A 89 2.63 -6.32 10.03
CA LYS A 89 3.15 -6.48 11.37
C LYS A 89 4.48 -7.22 11.34
N ARG A 90 5.27 -7.03 12.40
CA ARG A 90 6.52 -7.75 12.63
C ARG A 90 6.34 -8.79 13.71
N ALA A 91 6.62 -10.05 13.38
CA ALA A 91 6.65 -11.17 14.30
C ALA A 91 8.09 -11.59 14.62
N VAL A 92 8.97 -11.67 13.62
CA VAL A 92 10.36 -12.13 13.77
C VAL A 92 11.32 -11.11 13.15
N SER A 93 12.50 -10.95 13.76
CA SER A 93 13.54 -10.02 13.31
C SER A 93 14.64 -10.73 12.50
N ASP A 94 14.26 -11.64 11.62
CA ASP A 94 15.17 -12.44 10.79
C ASP A 94 15.36 -11.87 9.36
N GLY A 95 14.59 -10.84 9.00
CA GLY A 95 14.65 -10.21 7.68
C GLY A 95 13.92 -10.98 6.59
N ILE A 96 13.14 -12.01 6.95
CA ILE A 96 12.32 -12.79 6.01
C ILE A 96 10.87 -12.35 6.18
N THR A 97 10.15 -12.14 5.07
CA THR A 97 8.71 -11.88 5.12
C THR A 97 7.94 -13.18 4.98
N THR A 98 7.09 -13.49 5.95
CA THR A 98 6.22 -14.67 5.94
C THR A 98 4.75 -14.27 5.89
N THR A 99 3.88 -15.18 5.45
CA THR A 99 2.42 -14.93 5.38
C THR A 99 1.82 -14.59 6.74
N HIS A 100 2.39 -15.09 7.85
CA HIS A 100 1.94 -14.79 9.21
C HIS A 100 2.20 -13.35 9.64
N GLU A 101 3.12 -12.64 8.99
CA GLU A 101 3.43 -11.22 9.19
C GLU A 101 2.62 -10.29 8.27
N CYS A 102 1.80 -10.87 7.41
CA CYS A 102 1.05 -10.15 6.40
C CYS A 102 -0.46 -10.17 6.66
N THR A 103 -1.15 -9.24 6.02
CA THR A 103 -2.59 -9.29 5.83
C THR A 103 -2.86 -9.69 4.38
N ALA A 104 -3.69 -10.72 4.20
CA ALA A 104 -4.08 -11.22 2.89
C ALA A 104 -5.25 -10.39 2.32
N LEU A 105 -5.20 -10.12 1.01
CA LEU A 105 -6.23 -9.41 0.26
C LEU A 105 -6.58 -10.25 -0.96
N LEU A 106 -7.83 -10.72 -1.04
CA LEU A 106 -8.27 -11.54 -2.16
C LEU A 106 -9.00 -10.67 -3.19
N PHE A 107 -8.51 -10.72 -4.42
CA PHE A 107 -9.11 -10.08 -5.58
C PHE A 107 -9.74 -11.13 -6.50
N LYS A 108 -10.92 -10.82 -7.02
CA LYS A 108 -11.55 -11.52 -8.13
C LYS A 108 -11.68 -10.55 -9.29
N ASN A 109 -11.10 -10.88 -10.43
CA ASN A 109 -11.09 -10.01 -11.62
C ASN A 109 -10.70 -8.56 -11.28
N GLN A 110 -9.61 -8.40 -10.52
CA GLN A 110 -9.06 -7.11 -10.06
C GLN A 110 -9.92 -6.32 -9.07
N GLN A 111 -11.01 -6.92 -8.55
CA GLN A 111 -11.86 -6.30 -7.53
C GLN A 111 -11.69 -7.03 -6.20
N LEU A 112 -11.49 -6.28 -5.12
CA LEU A 112 -11.32 -6.86 -3.79
C LEU A 112 -12.63 -7.51 -3.34
N ILE A 113 -12.55 -8.72 -2.80
CA ILE A 113 -13.72 -9.49 -2.34
C ILE A 113 -13.61 -10.01 -0.91
N ALA A 114 -12.40 -10.14 -0.36
CA ALA A 114 -12.20 -10.58 1.01
C ALA A 114 -10.85 -10.10 1.58
N LEU A 115 -10.75 -10.09 2.90
CA LEU A 115 -9.60 -9.63 3.67
C LEU A 115 -9.14 -10.71 4.66
N ASP A 116 -7.88 -10.65 5.05
CA ASP A 116 -7.26 -11.42 6.12
C ASP A 116 -7.57 -12.94 6.04
N THR A 117 -8.08 -13.54 7.12
CA THR A 117 -8.39 -14.98 7.18
C THR A 117 -9.47 -15.40 6.18
N ASP A 118 -10.44 -14.52 5.92
CA ASP A 118 -11.52 -14.80 4.98
C ASP A 118 -11.00 -14.85 3.55
N ALA A 119 -10.02 -13.99 3.22
CA ALA A 119 -9.34 -14.01 1.93
C ALA A 119 -8.64 -15.35 1.67
N VAL A 120 -7.88 -15.85 2.65
CA VAL A 120 -7.17 -17.12 2.53
C VAL A 120 -8.15 -18.29 2.42
N THR A 121 -9.17 -18.31 3.27
CA THR A 121 -10.18 -19.38 3.30
C THR A 121 -10.96 -19.43 1.99
N LEU A 122 -11.44 -18.29 1.50
CA LEU A 122 -12.17 -18.21 0.25
C LEU A 122 -11.30 -18.58 -0.94
N TYR A 123 -10.04 -18.14 -0.97
CA TYR A 123 -9.11 -18.51 -2.03
C TYR A 123 -8.89 -20.02 -2.07
N GLN A 124 -8.66 -20.67 -0.93
CA GLN A 124 -8.50 -22.12 -0.85
C GLN A 124 -9.77 -22.87 -1.28
N GLN A 125 -10.95 -22.37 -0.88
CA GLN A 125 -12.22 -22.99 -1.25
C GLN A 125 -12.46 -22.96 -2.77
N VAL A 126 -12.11 -21.86 -3.45
CA VAL A 126 -12.33 -21.74 -4.91
C VAL A 126 -11.25 -22.40 -5.74
N THR A 127 -10.02 -22.51 -5.22
CA THR A 127 -8.87 -23.08 -5.95
C THR A 127 -8.63 -24.55 -5.67
N LYS A 128 -8.94 -25.02 -4.47
CA LYS A 128 -8.70 -26.40 -4.03
C LYS A 128 -9.96 -27.02 -3.41
N PRO A 129 -11.07 -27.15 -4.15
CA PRO A 129 -12.34 -27.65 -3.61
C PRO A 129 -12.34 -29.13 -3.19
N HIS A 130 -11.24 -29.87 -3.42
CA HIS A 130 -11.15 -31.33 -3.23
C HIS A 130 -9.89 -31.79 -2.47
N ALA A 131 -9.26 -30.92 -1.67
CA ALA A 131 -8.23 -31.34 -0.73
C ALA A 131 -8.84 -31.84 0.59
#